data_AF-A0A428ZRQ0-F1
#
_entry.id   AF-A0A428ZRQ0-F1
#
_cell.length_a   1.000
_cell.length_b   1.000
_cell.length_c   1.000
_cell.angle_alpha   90.00
_cell.angle_beta   90.00
_cell.angle_gamma   90.00
#
_symmetry.space_group_name_H-M   'P 1'
#
loop_
_entity.id
_entity.type
_entity.pdbx_description
1 polymer ?
#
loop_
_entity_poly.entity_id
_entity_poly.type
_entity_poly.pdbx_seq_one_letter_code
_entity_poly.pdbx_strand_id
1 'polypeptide(L)'
;MCSTSRRSNHCFPAYAVVPLTSPIQQRSRSVSDQQTADAHLADADERLEIVRSVWREVLGVPEVADDITFFDQGGDSLRLVMLVERLNQTTGRALKAVDLFRAGTVKGHSELLAESDNSATAGFRGTSRADLINAARARRR
;
A
#
# COMPACT_ATOMS: atom_id res chain seq x y z
N MET A 1 48.94 -41.70 -48.87
CA MET A 1 47.99 -42.66 -48.25
C MET A 1 47.92 -42.35 -46.77
N CYS A 2 46.70 -42.44 -46.21
CA CYS A 2 46.19 -41.86 -44.95
C CYS A 2 45.99 -40.35 -44.97
N SER A 3 44.90 -39.74 -44.52
CA SER A 3 43.49 -40.11 -44.29
C SER A 3 42.84 -38.77 -43.89
N THR A 4 41.82 -38.28 -44.57
CA THR A 4 40.40 -38.43 -44.19
C THR A 4 40.03 -37.81 -42.84
N SER A 5 38.94 -37.00 -42.86
CA SER A 5 38.04 -36.61 -41.75
C SER A 5 38.46 -35.40 -40.88
N ARG A 6 37.77 -34.25 -40.91
CA ARG A 6 36.38 -33.93 -40.47
C ARG A 6 36.23 -33.86 -38.93
N ARG A 7 36.15 -32.64 -38.39
CA ARG A 7 35.18 -32.15 -37.37
C ARG A 7 35.59 -30.73 -36.94
N SER A 8 34.74 -29.72 -37.13
CA SER A 8 33.81 -29.20 -36.12
C SER A 8 34.47 -29.01 -34.75
N ASN A 9 34.78 -27.77 -34.37
CA ASN A 9 33.86 -26.99 -33.53
C ASN A 9 34.42 -25.60 -33.21
N HIS A 10 33.52 -24.61 -33.25
CA HIS A 10 33.67 -23.29 -32.66
C HIS A 10 34.24 -23.37 -31.24
N CYS A 11 35.21 -22.51 -30.91
CA CYS A 11 35.53 -22.20 -29.53
C CYS A 11 35.79 -20.70 -29.39
N PHE A 12 35.03 -20.10 -28.48
CA PHE A 12 34.77 -18.67 -28.30
C PHE A 12 35.99 -17.88 -27.80
N PRO A 13 36.09 -16.57 -28.11
CA PRO A 13 37.02 -15.68 -27.41
C PRO A 13 36.57 -15.46 -25.96
N ALA A 14 37.55 -15.48 -25.06
CA ALA A 14 37.41 -15.37 -23.62
C ALA A 14 36.63 -14.13 -23.17
N TYR A 15 35.41 -14.34 -22.67
CA TYR A 15 34.69 -13.33 -21.91
C TYR A 15 35.23 -13.32 -20.48
N ALA A 16 35.67 -12.13 -20.04
CA ALA A 16 36.04 -11.87 -18.66
C ALA A 16 34.81 -12.08 -17.76
N VAL A 17 34.92 -13.03 -16.84
CA VAL A 17 33.99 -13.21 -15.74
C VAL A 17 34.17 -12.08 -14.74
N VAL A 18 33.29 -11.08 -14.78
CA VAL A 18 33.17 -10.09 -13.71
C VAL A 18 32.40 -10.77 -12.57
N PRO A 19 32.92 -10.86 -11.33
CA PRO A 19 32.15 -11.35 -10.21
C PRO A 19 31.05 -10.33 -9.88
N LEU A 20 29.80 -10.64 -10.25
CA LEU A 20 28.62 -9.92 -9.73
C LEU A 20 28.37 -10.37 -8.29
N THR A 21 29.13 -9.81 -7.36
CA THR A 21 28.72 -9.73 -5.95
C THR A 21 28.74 -8.27 -5.54
N SER A 22 27.75 -7.50 -6.02
CA SER A 22 27.40 -6.25 -5.35
C SER A 22 26.64 -6.66 -4.08
N PRO A 23 27.15 -6.40 -2.86
CA PRO A 23 26.32 -6.57 -1.68
C PRO A 23 25.18 -5.56 -1.76
N ILE A 24 23.97 -6.07 -1.57
CA ILE A 24 22.73 -5.33 -1.35
C ILE A 24 22.99 -4.28 -0.25
N GLN A 25 23.29 -3.03 -0.63
CA GLN A 25 23.24 -1.90 0.29
C GLN A 25 21.81 -1.38 0.33
N GLN A 26 20.94 -2.17 0.98
CA GLN A 26 19.64 -1.72 1.44
C GLN A 26 19.69 -1.65 2.96
N ARG A 27 20.43 -0.68 3.48
CA ARG A 27 20.34 -0.31 4.89
C ARG A 27 20.38 1.21 4.97
N SER A 28 19.34 1.76 5.61
CA SER A 28 19.16 3.17 6.00
C SER A 28 18.40 4.06 4.99
N ARG A 29 17.08 3.89 4.86
CA ARG A 29 16.25 4.99 4.31
C ARG A 29 14.92 5.33 5.00
N SER A 30 14.48 4.65 6.06
CA SER A 30 13.03 4.68 6.37
C SER A 30 12.57 5.17 7.75
N VAL A 31 13.38 5.90 8.54
CA VAL A 31 12.87 6.42 9.84
C VAL A 31 12.27 7.83 9.73
N SER A 32 12.71 8.68 8.78
CA SER A 32 12.22 10.08 8.70
C SER A 32 10.94 10.26 7.87
N ASP A 33 10.69 9.39 6.88
CA ASP A 33 9.51 9.47 5.98
C ASP A 33 8.23 8.98 6.69
N GLN A 34 8.36 7.96 7.55
CA GLN A 34 7.22 7.43 8.28
C GLN A 34 6.80 8.33 9.45
N GLN A 35 7.75 9.01 10.11
CA GLN A 35 7.45 9.92 11.23
C GLN A 35 6.73 11.20 10.78
N THR A 36 7.00 11.66 9.56
CA THR A 36 6.33 12.85 8.99
C THR A 36 4.94 12.51 8.47
N ALA A 37 4.75 11.31 7.90
CA ALA A 37 3.42 10.82 7.53
C ALA A 37 2.50 10.62 8.76
N ASP A 38 3.03 10.08 9.85
CA ASP A 38 2.29 9.90 11.10
C ASP A 38 1.90 11.26 11.73
N ALA A 39 2.83 12.23 11.71
CA ALA A 39 2.55 13.59 12.15
C ALA A 39 1.48 14.31 11.29
N HIS A 40 1.52 14.16 9.96
CA HIS A 40 0.48 14.69 9.06
C HIS A 40 -0.89 14.07 9.30
N LEU A 41 -0.94 12.86 9.84
CA LEU A 41 -2.19 12.18 10.14
C LEU A 41 -2.72 12.54 11.53
N ALA A 42 -1.90 13.18 12.38
CA ALA A 42 -2.34 13.70 13.67
C ALA A 42 -3.16 14.99 13.52
N ASP A 43 -2.77 15.88 12.61
CA ASP A 43 -3.48 17.13 12.35
C ASP A 43 -4.77 16.90 11.53
N ALA A 44 -5.85 17.57 11.91
CA ALA A 44 -7.15 17.39 11.25
C ALA A 44 -7.22 18.05 9.87
N ASP A 45 -6.56 19.18 9.69
CA ASP A 45 -6.53 19.92 8.42
C ASP A 45 -5.64 19.17 7.41
N GLU A 46 -4.51 18.64 7.86
CA GLU A 46 -3.63 17.83 7.00
C GLU A 46 -4.31 16.53 6.53
N ARG A 47 -5.06 15.83 7.41
CA ARG A 47 -5.87 14.68 6.99
C ARG A 47 -6.92 15.05 5.95
N LEU A 48 -7.59 16.19 6.13
CA LEU A 48 -8.58 16.68 5.16
C LEU A 48 -7.92 16.94 3.80
N GLU A 49 -6.77 17.60 3.78
CA GLU A 49 -6.02 17.87 2.55
C GLU A 49 -5.57 16.60 1.84
N ILE A 50 -5.12 15.58 2.56
CA ILE A 50 -4.80 14.27 1.98
C ILE A 50 -6.04 13.66 1.30
N VAL A 51 -7.18 13.64 1.99
CA VAL A 51 -8.42 13.10 1.42
C VAL A 51 -8.86 13.91 0.20
N ARG A 52 -8.86 15.25 0.28
CA ARG A 52 -9.20 16.15 -0.83
C ARG A 52 -8.29 15.92 -2.02
N SER A 53 -6.98 15.76 -1.81
CA SER A 53 -6.02 15.45 -2.87
C SER A 53 -6.39 14.16 -3.60
N VAL A 54 -6.59 13.07 -2.85
CA VAL A 54 -6.92 11.77 -3.47
C VAL A 54 -8.29 11.80 -4.15
N TRP A 55 -9.27 12.51 -3.60
CA TRP A 55 -10.57 12.70 -4.26
C TRP A 55 -10.44 13.42 -5.59
N ARG A 56 -9.65 14.51 -5.66
CA ARG A 56 -9.40 15.23 -6.92
C ARG A 56 -8.76 14.34 -7.96
N GLU A 57 -7.80 13.49 -7.56
CA GLU A 57 -7.17 12.54 -8.47
C GLU A 57 -8.12 11.45 -8.98
N VAL A 58 -9.01 10.93 -8.13
CA VAL A 58 -9.93 9.84 -8.49
C VAL A 58 -11.12 10.33 -9.29
N LEU A 59 -11.69 11.48 -8.91
CA LEU A 59 -12.86 12.07 -9.57
C LEU A 59 -12.47 12.94 -10.76
N GLY A 60 -11.22 13.41 -10.84
CA GLY A 60 -10.74 14.30 -11.90
C GLY A 60 -11.28 15.73 -11.78
N VAL A 61 -11.57 16.19 -10.55
CA VAL A 61 -12.15 17.51 -10.26
C VAL A 61 -11.10 18.47 -9.68
N PRO A 62 -11.23 19.79 -9.92
CA PRO A 62 -10.25 20.77 -9.45
C PRO A 62 -10.34 21.04 -7.93
N GLU A 63 -11.55 21.01 -7.37
CA GLU A 63 -11.83 21.35 -5.98
C GLU A 63 -12.95 20.44 -5.44
N VAL A 64 -12.92 20.17 -4.12
CA VAL A 64 -13.91 19.34 -3.43
C VAL A 64 -14.23 20.00 -2.09
N ALA A 65 -15.53 20.17 -1.80
CA ALA A 65 -16.00 20.67 -0.51
C ALA A 65 -15.98 19.58 0.58
N ASP A 66 -15.85 19.97 1.85
CA ASP A 66 -15.68 19.01 2.96
C ASP A 66 -16.92 18.19 3.30
N ASP A 67 -18.08 18.82 3.16
CA ASP A 67 -19.38 18.24 3.50
C ASP A 67 -20.07 17.59 2.29
N ILE A 68 -19.41 17.58 1.11
CA ILE A 68 -20.01 16.97 -0.07
C ILE A 68 -19.89 15.45 -0.04
N THR A 69 -20.95 14.80 -0.52
CA THR A 69 -20.98 13.34 -0.63
C THR A 69 -20.25 12.89 -1.89
N PHE A 70 -19.50 11.79 -1.81
CA PHE A 70 -18.73 11.23 -2.92
C PHE A 70 -19.59 10.96 -4.17
N PHE A 71 -20.79 10.45 -3.95
CA PHE A 71 -21.76 10.15 -5.01
C PHE A 71 -22.34 11.41 -5.67
N ASP A 72 -22.41 12.53 -4.94
CA ASP A 72 -22.92 13.81 -5.47
C ASP A 72 -21.89 14.47 -6.41
N GLN A 73 -20.60 14.25 -6.17
CA GLN A 73 -19.49 14.66 -7.06
C GLN A 73 -19.25 13.72 -8.26
N GLY A 74 -20.19 12.81 -8.56
CA GLY A 74 -20.05 11.86 -9.67
C GLY A 74 -19.19 10.63 -9.36
N GLY A 75 -19.00 10.33 -8.07
CA GLY A 75 -18.42 9.09 -7.60
C GLY A 75 -19.33 7.90 -7.83
N ASP A 76 -18.73 6.75 -8.14
CA ASP A 76 -19.41 5.46 -8.29
C ASP A 76 -18.64 4.36 -7.54
N SER A 77 -19.20 3.16 -7.48
CA SER A 77 -18.61 2.03 -6.74
C SER A 77 -17.18 1.69 -7.17
N LEU A 78 -16.85 1.80 -8.46
CA LEU A 78 -15.50 1.52 -8.95
C LEU A 78 -14.52 2.59 -8.48
N ARG A 79 -14.91 3.87 -8.61
CA ARG A 79 -14.10 4.99 -8.12
C ARG A 79 -13.91 4.96 -6.61
N LEU A 80 -14.91 4.51 -5.85
CA LEU A 80 -14.78 4.33 -4.41
C LEU A 80 -13.72 3.27 -4.07
N VAL A 81 -13.72 2.13 -4.78
CA VAL A 81 -12.69 1.09 -4.60
C VAL A 81 -11.30 1.63 -4.92
N MET A 82 -11.15 2.39 -6.01
CA MET A 82 -9.90 3.05 -6.36
C MET A 82 -9.45 4.08 -5.31
N LEU A 83 -10.41 4.83 -4.74
CA LEU A 83 -10.18 5.76 -3.64
C LEU A 83 -9.63 5.05 -2.40
N VAL A 84 -10.22 3.90 -2.01
CA VAL A 84 -9.71 3.09 -0.89
C VAL A 84 -8.27 2.68 -1.13
N GLU A 85 -7.97 2.15 -2.32
CA GLU A 85 -6.64 1.66 -2.64
C GLU A 85 -5.60 2.78 -2.61
N ARG A 86 -5.94 3.97 -3.13
CA ARG A 86 -5.05 5.13 -3.10
C ARG A 86 -4.87 5.70 -1.71
N LEU A 87 -5.92 5.81 -0.91
CA LEU A 87 -5.82 6.26 0.48
C LEU A 87 -4.95 5.30 1.30
N ASN A 88 -5.12 4.00 1.12
CA ASN A 88 -4.30 2.98 1.77
C ASN A 88 -2.82 3.09 1.37
N GLN A 89 -2.54 3.31 0.08
CA GLN A 89 -1.17 3.52 -0.40
C GLN A 89 -0.55 4.83 0.12
N THR A 90 -1.32 5.91 0.15
CA THR A 90 -0.83 7.24 0.55
C THR A 90 -0.60 7.33 2.06
N THR A 91 -1.50 6.74 2.84
CA THR A 91 -1.45 6.83 4.31
C THR A 91 -0.79 5.61 4.96
N GLY A 92 -0.50 4.56 4.20
CA GLY A 92 0.04 3.30 4.71
C GLY A 92 -0.97 2.48 5.54
N ARG A 93 -2.27 2.76 5.41
CA ARG A 93 -3.34 2.18 6.24
C ARG A 93 -4.12 1.10 5.51
N ALA A 94 -4.92 0.36 6.28
CA ALA A 94 -5.82 -0.67 5.77
C ALA A 94 -7.29 -0.28 6.00
N LEU A 95 -7.73 0.79 5.34
CA LEU A 95 -9.14 1.20 5.34
C LEU A 95 -9.98 0.17 4.59
N LYS A 96 -11.20 -0.08 5.07
CA LYS A 96 -12.16 -0.96 4.41
C LYS A 96 -13.12 -0.14 3.56
N ALA A 97 -13.46 -0.65 2.39
CA ALA A 97 -14.45 -0.02 1.51
C ALA A 97 -15.82 0.17 2.17
N VAL A 98 -16.23 -0.72 3.07
CA VAL A 98 -17.48 -0.59 3.82
C VAL A 98 -17.47 0.64 4.73
N ASP A 99 -16.33 0.96 5.34
CA ASP A 99 -16.20 2.10 6.24
C ASP A 99 -16.25 3.40 5.43
N LEU A 100 -15.51 3.50 4.32
CA LEU A 100 -15.61 4.64 3.39
C LEU A 100 -17.01 4.83 2.82
N PHE A 101 -17.67 3.74 2.42
CA PHE A 101 -19.03 3.83 1.90
C PHE A 101 -20.01 4.41 2.94
N ARG A 102 -19.84 4.07 4.21
CA ARG A 102 -20.66 4.62 5.31
C ARG A 102 -20.34 6.09 5.57
N ALA A 103 -19.07 6.45 5.58
CA ALA A 103 -18.59 7.80 5.79
C ALA A 103 -18.47 8.54 4.44
N GLY A 104 -19.58 8.64 3.70
CA GLY A 104 -19.59 9.08 2.29
C GLY A 104 -19.18 10.54 2.02
N THR A 105 -18.65 11.28 3.00
CA THR A 105 -18.18 12.67 2.86
C THR A 105 -16.67 12.77 3.03
N VAL A 106 -16.06 13.84 2.53
CA VAL A 106 -14.61 14.10 2.71
C VAL A 106 -14.26 14.15 4.19
N LYS A 107 -15.05 14.86 4.99
CA LYS A 107 -14.87 14.92 6.44
C LYS A 107 -14.96 13.54 7.09
N GLY A 108 -15.97 12.74 6.74
CA GLY A 108 -16.13 11.38 7.28
C GLY A 108 -14.93 10.48 6.96
N HIS A 109 -14.38 10.58 5.76
CA HIS A 109 -13.16 9.85 5.40
C HIS A 109 -11.93 10.31 6.20
N SER A 110 -11.81 11.61 6.49
CA SER A 110 -10.71 12.14 7.33
C SER A 110 -10.80 11.66 8.78
N GLU A 111 -12.02 11.43 9.28
CA GLU A 111 -12.27 10.88 10.62
C GLU A 111 -11.90 9.38 10.66
N LEU A 112 -12.24 8.61 9.63
CA LEU A 112 -11.81 7.21 9.51
C LEU A 112 -10.29 7.06 9.47
N LEU A 113 -9.60 8.03 8.85
CA LEU A 113 -8.16 8.09 8.91
C LEU A 113 -7.67 8.32 10.34
N ALA A 114 -8.28 9.19 11.14
CA ALA A 114 -7.93 9.37 12.55
C ALA A 114 -8.17 8.08 13.39
N GLU A 115 -9.30 7.39 13.18
CA GLU A 115 -9.63 6.17 13.93
C GLU A 115 -8.67 5.01 13.64
N SER A 116 -8.24 4.91 12.38
CA SER A 116 -7.25 3.92 11.96
C SER A 116 -5.87 4.17 12.59
N ASP A 117 -5.61 5.39 13.07
CA ASP A 117 -4.32 5.79 13.68
C ASP A 117 -4.25 5.24 15.08
N ASN A 118 -5.31 5.55 15.82
CA ASN A 118 -5.51 5.10 17.17
C ASN A 118 -5.52 3.56 17.24
N SER A 119 -6.04 2.91 16.20
CA SER A 119 -6.03 1.44 16.05
C SER A 119 -4.64 0.87 15.72
N ALA A 120 -3.80 1.59 14.97
CA ALA A 120 -2.42 1.18 14.67
C ALA A 120 -1.50 1.31 15.89
N THR A 121 -1.69 2.35 16.71
CA THR A 121 -1.04 2.50 18.03
C THR A 121 -1.60 1.52 19.08
N ALA A 122 -2.89 1.16 18.97
CA ALA A 122 -3.53 0.14 19.79
C ALA A 122 -3.31 -1.28 19.21
N GLY A 123 -2.05 -1.66 18.99
CA GLY A 123 -1.58 -3.04 18.87
C GLY A 123 -2.44 -3.99 18.03
N PHE A 124 -2.04 -4.19 16.77
CA PHE A 124 -2.50 -5.30 15.93
C PHE A 124 -2.35 -6.66 16.65
N ARG A 125 -3.41 -7.13 17.32
CA ARG A 125 -3.66 -8.55 17.54
C ARG A 125 -4.63 -9.04 16.48
N GLY A 126 -4.16 -9.10 15.24
CA GLY A 126 -4.83 -9.91 14.24
C GLY A 126 -4.74 -11.37 14.68
N THR A 127 -5.83 -11.94 15.19
CA THR A 127 -5.92 -13.37 15.47
C THR A 127 -5.69 -14.10 14.15
N SER A 128 -4.47 -14.58 13.97
CA SER A 128 -4.07 -15.25 12.74
C SER A 128 -4.97 -16.45 12.50
N ARG A 129 -5.21 -16.83 11.23
CA ARG A 129 -5.93 -18.07 10.90
C ARG A 129 -5.34 -19.29 11.62
N ALA A 130 -4.02 -19.30 11.82
CA ALA A 130 -3.32 -20.30 12.62
C ALA A 130 -3.73 -20.29 14.11
N ASP A 131 -3.97 -19.11 14.67
CA ASP A 131 -4.40 -18.89 16.06
C ASP A 131 -5.82 -19.41 16.29
N LEU A 132 -6.73 -19.18 15.33
CA LEU A 132 -8.08 -19.77 15.33
C LEU A 132 -8.06 -21.30 15.26
N ILE A 133 -7.16 -21.88 14.45
CA ILE A 133 -7.01 -23.34 14.33
C ILE A 133 -6.45 -23.94 15.64
N ASN A 134 -5.49 -23.28 16.29
CA ASN A 134 -4.92 -23.71 17.57
C ASN A 134 -5.94 -23.59 18.72
N ALA A 135 -6.70 -22.49 18.78
CA ALA A 135 -7.76 -22.30 19.77
C ALA A 135 -8.88 -23.36 19.64
N ALA A 136 -9.24 -23.74 18.41
CA ALA A 136 -10.22 -24.80 18.16
C ALA A 136 -9.73 -26.19 18.59
N ARG A 137 -8.42 -26.47 18.53
CA ARG A 137 -7.83 -27.70 19.06
C ARG A 137 -7.76 -27.72 20.59
N ALA A 138 -7.53 -26.56 21.22
CA ALA A 138 -7.40 -26.47 22.68
C ALA A 138 -8.69 -26.85 23.44
N ARG A 139 -9.87 -26.67 22.84
CA ARG A 139 -11.17 -27.02 23.46
C ARG A 139 -11.54 -28.51 23.45
N ARG A 140 -10.73 -29.39 22.83
CA ARG A 140 -10.99 -30.84 22.77
C ARG A 140 -10.16 -31.66 23.78
N ARG A 141 -9.59 -31.02 24.78
CA ARG A 141 -8.90 -31.71 25.90
C ARG A 141 -9.70 -31.55 27.18
#